data_AF-A0A9E2YU12-F1
#
_entry.id   AF-A0A9E2YU12-F1
#
_cell.length_a   1.000
_cell.length_b   1.000
_cell.length_c   1.000
_cell.angle_alpha   90.00
_cell.angle_beta   90.00
_cell.angle_gamma   90.00
#
_symmetry.space_group_name_H-M   'P 1'
#
loop_
_entity.id
_entity.type
_entity.pdbx_description
1 polymer ?
#
loop_
_entity_poly.entity_id
_entity_poly.type
_entity_poly.pdbx_seq_one_letter_code
_entity_poly.pdbx_strand_id
1 'polypeptide(L)' 'MSKARLVITAVIVEGRSQSEVARAYGVSQPWISRLVDRYRAEGESAFVQRPRRP' A
#
# COMPACT_ATOMS: atom_id res chain seq x y z
N MET A 1 -10.97 7.39 4.44
CA MET A 1 -10.04 6.67 3.53
C MET A 1 -8.88 6.11 4.35
N SER A 2 -8.55 4.82 4.21
CA SER A 2 -7.38 4.22 4.88
C SER A 2 -6.07 4.70 4.25
N LYS A 3 -5.01 4.88 5.04
CA LYS A 3 -3.66 5.23 4.56
C LYS A 3 -3.17 4.25 3.48
N ALA A 4 -3.48 2.95 3.61
CA ALA A 4 -3.13 1.95 2.61
C ALA A 4 -3.80 2.22 1.25
N ARG A 5 -5.05 2.69 1.23
CA ARG A 5 -5.79 3.00 0.01
C ARG A 5 -5.23 4.24 -0.69
N LEU A 6 -4.83 5.26 0.07
CA LEU A 6 -4.14 6.43 -0.48
C LEU A 6 -2.80 6.04 -1.12
N VAL A 7 -1.99 5.24 -0.42
CA VAL A 7 -0.67 4.80 -0.90
C VAL A 7 -0.79 3.94 -2.16
N ILE A 8 -1.72 2.97 -2.20
CA ILE A 8 -1.91 2.13 -3.39
C ILE A 8 -2.38 2.96 -4.58
N THR A 9 -3.31 3.90 -4.38
CA THR A 9 -3.79 4.77 -5.47
C THR A 9 -2.64 5.59 -6.04
N ALA A 10 -1.83 6.23 -5.19
CA ALA A 10 -0.68 7.02 -5.62
C ALA A 10 0.36 6.19 -6.40
N VAL A 11 0.60 4.92 -6.03
CA VAL A 11 1.61 4.10 -6.71
C VAL A 11 1.05 3.42 -7.97
N ILE A 12 -0.14 2.83 -7.91
CA ILE A 12 -0.69 2.00 -8.98
C ILE A 12 -1.47 2.81 -10.00
N VAL A 13 -2.29 3.75 -9.54
CA VAL A 13 -3.18 4.54 -10.40
C VAL A 13 -2.46 5.78 -10.92
N GLU A 14 -1.77 6.50 -10.03
CA GLU A 14 -1.04 7.72 -10.39
C GLU A 14 0.40 7.43 -10.88
N GLY A 15 0.89 6.20 -10.75
CA GLY A 15 2.20 5.78 -11.26
C GLY A 15 3.40 6.38 -10.52
N ARG A 16 3.20 6.97 -9.33
CA ARG A 16 4.26 7.62 -8.57
C ARG A 16 5.24 6.61 -8.00
N SER A 17 6.50 7.01 -7.87
CA SER A 17 7.53 6.13 -7.30
C SER A 17 7.26 5.82 -5.83
N GLN A 18 7.56 4.60 -5.37
CA GLN A 18 7.35 4.23 -3.97
C GLN A 18 8.17 5.11 -3.00
N SER A 19 9.35 5.56 -3.42
CA SER A 19 10.22 6.44 -2.63
C SER A 19 9.60 7.82 -2.40
N GLU A 20 8.96 8.37 -3.43
CA GLU A 20 8.25 9.65 -3.35
C GLU A 20 7.01 9.53 -2.46
N VAL A 21 6.21 8.49 -2.66
CA VAL A 21 5.00 8.21 -1.86
C VAL A 21 5.36 7.94 -0.39
N ALA A 22 6.47 7.25 -0.12
CA ALA A 22 6.98 7.02 1.22
C ALA A 22 7.21 8.33 1.98
N ARG A 23 7.88 9.29 1.34
CA ARG A 23 8.13 10.63 1.91
C ARG A 23 6.83 11.42 2.07
N ALA A 24 5.97 11.41 1.05
CA ALA A 24 4.72 12.16 1.05
C ALA A 24 3.74 11.73 2.16
N TYR A 25 3.67 10.42 2.45
CA TYR A 25 2.72 9.87 3.42
C TYR A 25 3.36 9.45 4.76
N GLY A 26 4.66 9.71 4.94
CA GLY A 26 5.40 9.39 6.17
C GLY A 26 5.40 7.89 6.49
N VAL A 27 5.60 7.04 5.48
CA VAL A 27 5.67 5.57 5.63
C VAL A 27 6.98 5.04 5.06
N SER A 28 7.38 3.84 5.46
CA SER A 28 8.59 3.23 4.94
C SER A 28 8.35 2.62 3.55
N GLN A 29 9.31 2.81 2.64
CA GLN A 29 9.26 2.21 1.30
C GLN A 29 9.12 0.66 1.34
N PRO A 30 9.79 -0.09 2.24
CA PRO A 30 9.58 -1.54 2.36
C PRO A 30 8.15 -1.92 2.79
N TRP A 31 7.44 -1.05 3.51
CA TRP A 31 6.03 -1.28 3.81
C TRP A 31 5.15 -1.06 2.57
N ILE A 32 5.45 -0.04 1.76
CA ILE A 32 4.77 0.20 0.48
C ILE A 32 4.97 -0.99 -0.46
N SER A 33 6.19 -1.51 -0.62
CA SER A 33 6.45 -2.66 -1.47
C SER A 33 5.59 -3.86 -1.07
N ARG A 34 5.57 -4.23 0.22
CA ARG A 34 4.74 -5.33 0.73
C ARG A 34 3.24 -5.09 0.53
N LEU A 35 2.81 -3.84 0.60
CA LEU A 35 1.42 -3.47 0.37
C LEU A 35 1.05 -3.61 -1.11
N VAL A 36 1.92 -3.15 -2.01
CA VAL A 36 1.76 -3.27 -3.47
C VAL A 36 1.74 -4.73 -3.91
N ASP A 37 2.67 -5.55 -3.41
CA ASP A 37 2.74 -6.97 -3.75
C ASP A 37 1.45 -7.71 -3.33
N ARG A 38 0.94 -7.39 -2.14
CA ARG A 38 -0.34 -7.94 -1.67
C ARG A 38 -1.52 -7.46 -2.50
N TYR A 39 -1.56 -6.19 -2.87
CA TYR A 39 -2.63 -5.65 -3.72
C TYR A 39 -2.63 -6.29 -5.11
N ARG A 40 -1.45 -6.55 -5.67
CA ARG A 40 -1.32 -7.29 -6.94
C ARG A 40 -1.81 -8.73 -6.83
N ALA A 41 -1.62 -9.38 -5.68
CA ALA A 41 -2.06 -10.75 -5.45
C ALA A 41 -3.56 -10.87 -5.10
N GLU A 42 -4.09 -9.93 -4.30
CA GLU A 42 -5.39 -10.06 -3.63
C GLU A 42 -6.41 -8.99 -4.04
N GLY A 43 -6.00 -8.00 -4.84
CA GLY A 43 -6.82 -6.86 -5.23
C GLY A 43 -7.26 -6.03 -4.02
N GLU A 44 -8.52 -5.62 -4.00
CA GLU A 44 -9.08 -4.81 -2.90
C GLU A 44 -9.05 -5.50 -1.53
N SER A 45 -8.96 -6.83 -1.50
CA SER A 45 -8.85 -7.58 -0.24
C SER A 45 -7.58 -7.22 0.55
N ALA A 46 -6.54 -6.70 -0.12
CA ALA A 46 -5.32 -6.23 0.52
C ALA A 46 -5.53 -5.08 1.52
N PHE A 47 -6.67 -4.38 1.45
CA PHE A 47 -7.03 -3.32 2.39
C PHE A 47 -7.62 -3.83 3.69
N VAL A 48 -8.07 -5.09 3.72
CA VAL A 48 -8.64 -5.69 4.92
C VAL A 48 -7.49 -6.17 5.79
N GLN A 49 -7.41 -5.67 7.03
CA GLN A 49 -6.48 -6.24 8.00
C GLN A 49 -6.92 -7.67 8.29
N ARG A 50 -6.16 -8.65 7.81
CA ARG A 50 -6.41 -10.05 8.13
C ARG A 50 -6.21 -10.23 9.64
N PRO A 51 -7.19 -10.77 10.38
CA PRO A 51 -6.98 -11.08 11.78
C PRO A 51 -5.78 -12.01 11.88
N ARG A 52 -4.76 -11.61 12.66
CA ARG A 52 -3.70 -12.53 13.06
C ARG A 52 -4.38 -13.60 13.89
N ARG A 53 -4.46 -14.82 13.38
CA ARG A 53 -4.86 -15.96 14.22
C ARG A 53 -3.82 -16.06 15.34
N PRO A 54 -4.25 -16.20 16.61
CA PRO A 54 -3.35 -16.35 17.75
C PRO A 54 -2.46 -17.58 17.61
#